data_AF-A0A9P6CZY3-F1
#
_entry.id   AF-A0A9P6CZY3-F1
#
_cell.length_a   1.000
_cell.length_b   1.000
_cell.length_c   1.000
_cell.angle_alpha   90.00
_cell.angle_beta   90.00
_cell.angle_gamma   90.00
#
_symmetry.space_group_name_H-M   'P 1'
#
loop_
_entity.id
_entity.type
_entity.pdbx_description
1 polymer ?
#
loop_
_entity_poly.entity_id
_entity_poly.type
_entity_poly.pdbx_seq_one_letter_code
_entity_poly.pdbx_strand_id
1 'polypeptide(L)'
;RSVSSSPYGRTHVWKRRPPVLPNPMVPKFPQQVIRSDGSSFIHWTTSPRSLLRLTRDTTSNPMWNTGVWMDEQSIEEEGATTGRLGRFNRRFVGMGGSGEEVNWME
;
A
#
# COMPACT_ATOMS: atom_id res chain seq x y z
N ARG A 1 -33.21 24.43 21.24
CA ARG A 1 -31.82 24.15 21.68
C ARG A 1 -31.28 25.42 22.33
N SER A 2 -31.11 25.42 23.65
CA SER A 2 -30.95 26.63 24.49
C SER A 2 -29.57 26.75 25.17
N VAL A 3 -28.55 26.01 24.70
CA VAL A 3 -27.24 25.98 25.36
C VAL A 3 -26.19 26.65 24.50
N SER A 4 -25.55 27.68 25.04
CA SER A 4 -24.41 28.39 24.45
C SER A 4 -23.19 27.47 24.44
N SER A 5 -22.51 27.33 23.29
CA SER A 5 -21.34 26.46 23.14
C SER A 5 -19.99 27.18 23.36
N SER A 6 -19.98 28.32 24.05
CA SER A 6 -18.76 29.08 24.35
C SER A 6 -18.29 28.85 25.80
N PRO A 7 -16.98 28.77 26.05
CA PRO A 7 -16.42 28.56 27.40
C PRO A 7 -16.63 29.73 28.36
N TYR A 8 -17.00 30.91 27.84
CA TYR A 8 -17.08 32.19 28.58
C TYR A 8 -18.52 32.68 28.81
N GLY A 9 -19.51 31.79 28.78
CA GLY A 9 -20.92 32.16 28.95
C GLY A 9 -21.58 32.74 27.69
N ARG A 10 -22.83 33.19 27.84
CA ARG A 10 -23.72 33.67 26.77
C ARG A 10 -23.21 35.01 26.22
N THR A 11 -22.28 34.98 25.28
CA THR A 11 -21.77 36.19 24.64
C THR A 11 -22.86 36.80 23.76
N HIS A 12 -23.10 38.11 23.92
CA HIS A 12 -24.07 38.89 23.12
C HIS A 12 -23.64 39.04 21.65
N VAL A 13 -22.47 38.51 21.29
CA VAL A 13 -21.96 38.50 19.93
C VAL A 13 -22.57 37.30 19.20
N TRP A 14 -23.60 37.56 18.39
CA TRP A 14 -24.07 36.57 17.44
C TRP A 14 -22.91 36.19 16.51
N LYS A 15 -22.50 34.91 16.56
CA LYS A 15 -21.49 34.36 15.67
C LYS A 15 -22.07 34.40 14.26
N ARG A 16 -21.90 35.52 13.54
CA ARG A 16 -22.23 35.65 12.13
C ARG A 16 -21.32 34.68 11.39
N ARG A 17 -21.83 33.50 11.10
CA ARG A 17 -21.11 32.54 10.26
C ARG A 17 -20.98 33.21 8.88
N PRO A 18 -19.76 33.45 8.37
CA PRO A 18 -19.62 33.93 7.01
C PRO A 18 -20.37 32.97 6.07
N PRO A 19 -20.91 33.46 4.94
CA PRO A 19 -21.50 32.57 3.95
C PRO A 19 -20.48 31.50 3.61
N VAL A 20 -20.88 30.24 3.76
CA VAL A 20 -20.00 29.10 3.49
C VAL A 20 -19.81 29.06 1.99
N LEU A 21 -18.68 29.58 1.53
CA LEU A 21 -18.24 29.37 0.15
C LEU A 21 -18.03 27.86 -0.05
N PRO A 22 -18.26 27.33 -1.27
CA PRO A 22 -17.89 25.96 -1.57
C PRO A 22 -16.39 25.80 -1.33
N ASN A 23 -15.99 24.63 -0.82
CA ASN A 23 -14.58 24.33 -0.61
C ASN A 23 -13.81 24.50 -1.93
N PRO A 24 -12.59 25.07 -1.89
CA PRO A 24 -11.80 25.24 -3.09
C PRO A 24 -11.51 23.89 -3.75
N MET A 25 -11.36 23.90 -5.07
CA MET A 25 -10.96 22.71 -5.81
C MET A 25 -9.51 22.35 -5.47
N VAL A 26 -9.27 21.10 -5.07
CA VAL A 26 -7.93 20.60 -4.77
C VAL A 26 -7.14 20.45 -6.08
N PRO A 27 -5.89 20.97 -6.16
CA PRO A 27 -5.07 20.80 -7.35
C PRO A 27 -4.76 19.32 -7.57
N LYS A 28 -4.80 18.92 -8.84
CA LYS A 28 -4.44 17.57 -9.26
C LYS A 28 -3.28 17.64 -10.24
N PHE A 29 -2.34 16.74 -10.09
CA PHE A 29 -1.17 16.59 -10.93
C PHE A 29 -1.25 15.26 -11.69
N PRO A 30 -0.83 15.23 -12.96
CA PRO A 30 -0.69 13.98 -13.69
C PRO A 30 0.49 13.19 -13.11
N GLN A 31 0.26 11.93 -12.78
CA GLN A 31 1.29 11.01 -12.29
C GLN A 31 1.31 9.78 -13.19
N GLN A 32 2.49 9.38 -13.65
CA GLN A 32 2.72 8.12 -14.34
C GLN A 32 3.00 7.03 -13.30
N VAL A 33 2.14 6.02 -13.27
CA VAL A 33 2.30 4.85 -12.40
C VAL A 33 2.83 3.70 -13.23
N ILE A 34 3.96 3.14 -12.83
CA ILE A 34 4.57 1.93 -13.41
C ILE A 34 4.27 0.77 -12.48
N ARG A 35 3.55 -0.21 -12.99
CA ARG A 35 3.18 -1.46 -12.29
C ARG A 35 4.34 -2.45 -12.26
N SER A 36 4.22 -3.52 -11.49
CA SER A 36 5.29 -4.52 -11.36
C SER A 36 5.58 -5.29 -12.65
N ASP A 37 4.59 -5.44 -13.53
CA ASP A 37 4.72 -6.03 -14.87
C ASP A 37 5.37 -5.07 -15.88
N GLY A 38 5.64 -3.83 -15.48
CA GLY A 38 6.16 -2.76 -16.34
C GLY A 38 5.07 -2.02 -17.14
N SER A 39 3.80 -2.42 -17.03
CA SER A 39 2.69 -1.66 -17.61
C SER A 39 2.58 -0.29 -16.95
N SER A 40 2.15 0.72 -17.71
CA SER A 40 2.04 2.07 -17.17
C SER A 40 0.73 2.76 -17.52
N PHE A 41 0.26 3.61 -16.61
CA PHE A 41 -0.92 4.44 -16.80
C PHE A 41 -0.74 5.81 -16.16
N ILE A 42 -1.50 6.80 -16.65
CA ILE A 42 -1.49 8.16 -16.12
C ILE A 42 -2.76 8.34 -15.28
N HIS A 43 -2.61 8.81 -14.04
CA HIS A 43 -3.73 9.17 -13.17
C HIS A 43 -3.53 10.55 -12.55
N TRP A 44 -4.65 11.18 -12.19
CA TRP A 44 -4.68 12.51 -11.59
C TRP A 44 -4.76 12.41 -10.08
N THR A 45 -3.67 12.75 -9.41
CA THR A 45 -3.52 12.66 -7.94
C THR A 45 -3.24 14.02 -7.33
N THR A 46 -3.41 14.16 -6.02
CA THR A 46 -3.03 15.37 -5.28
C THR A 46 -1.55 15.40 -4.90
N SER A 47 -0.84 14.28 -5.10
CA SER A 47 0.59 14.20 -4.87
C SER A 47 1.37 14.94 -5.96
N PRO A 48 2.40 15.74 -5.61
CA PRO A 48 3.21 16.46 -6.60
C PRO A 48 4.21 15.54 -7.35
N ARG A 49 4.23 14.24 -7.07
CA ARG A 49 5.18 13.29 -7.69
C ARG A 49 4.75 12.91 -9.10
N SER A 50 5.61 13.13 -10.09
CA SER A 50 5.35 12.78 -11.49
C SER A 50 5.42 11.28 -11.78
N LEU A 51 6.26 10.52 -11.07
CA LEU A 51 6.47 9.09 -11.30
C LEU A 51 6.29 8.27 -10.02
N LEU A 52 5.58 7.15 -10.13
CA LEU A 52 5.41 6.19 -9.05
C LEU A 52 5.64 4.77 -9.58
N ARG A 53 6.68 4.08 -9.10
CA ARG A 53 6.94 2.67 -9.43
C ARG A 53 6.44 1.79 -8.30
N LEU A 54 5.51 0.90 -8.61
CA LEU A 54 4.95 -0.07 -7.68
C LEU A 54 5.82 -1.31 -7.64
N THR A 55 6.08 -1.81 -6.44
CA THR A 55 6.73 -3.10 -6.20
C THR A 55 5.71 -4.21 -5.97
N ARG A 56 4.51 -3.86 -5.48
CA ARG A 56 3.37 -4.74 -5.24
C ARG A 56 2.11 -4.08 -5.74
N ASP A 57 1.34 -4.81 -6.53
CA ASP A 57 0.11 -4.31 -7.15
C ASP A 57 -0.87 -5.46 -7.43
N THR A 58 -1.89 -5.20 -8.24
CA THR A 58 -2.89 -6.21 -8.60
C THR A 58 -2.39 -7.26 -9.60
N THR A 59 -1.31 -6.99 -10.34
CA THR A 59 -0.79 -7.94 -11.34
C THR A 59 0.16 -8.95 -10.72
N SER A 60 0.88 -8.54 -9.68
CA SER A 60 1.75 -9.40 -8.87
C SER A 60 1.05 -10.08 -7.69
N ASN A 61 -0.05 -9.53 -7.16
CA ASN A 61 -0.71 -10.16 -6.02
C ASN A 61 -1.46 -11.42 -6.47
N PRO A 62 -1.14 -12.57 -5.86
CA PRO A 62 -1.72 -13.84 -6.24
C PRO A 62 -3.25 -13.77 -6.22
N MET A 63 -3.91 -13.13 -5.24
CA MET A 63 -5.39 -13.10 -5.12
C MET A 63 -6.13 -12.66 -6.39
N TRP A 64 -5.51 -11.82 -7.23
CA TRP A 64 -6.11 -11.36 -8.49
C TRP A 64 -5.59 -12.11 -9.72
N ASN A 65 -4.50 -12.88 -9.58
CA ASN A 65 -3.92 -13.71 -10.64
C ASN A 65 -3.95 -15.19 -10.24
N THR A 66 -5.16 -15.77 -10.23
CA THR A 66 -5.40 -17.15 -9.77
C THR A 66 -4.77 -18.22 -10.69
N GLY A 67 -4.38 -17.87 -11.92
CA GLY A 67 -3.62 -18.77 -12.78
C GLY A 67 -2.21 -19.03 -12.27
N VAL A 68 -1.61 -18.04 -11.61
CA VAL A 68 -0.28 -18.15 -10.98
C VAL A 68 -0.36 -18.88 -9.62
N TRP A 69 -1.53 -18.95 -8.97
CA TRP A 69 -1.70 -19.77 -7.76
C TRP A 69 -1.50 -21.27 -8.00
N MET A 70 -1.74 -21.76 -9.22
CA MET A 70 -1.48 -23.16 -9.54
C MET A 70 0.02 -23.47 -9.61
N ASP A 71 0.85 -22.43 -9.73
CA ASP A 71 2.30 -22.51 -9.64
C ASP A 71 2.71 -22.16 -8.19
N GLU A 72 2.59 -23.16 -7.31
CA GLU A 72 2.84 -23.08 -5.85
C GLU A 72 4.20 -22.44 -5.50
N GLN A 73 5.17 -22.53 -6.41
CA GLN A 73 6.50 -21.92 -6.33
C GLN A 73 6.46 -20.39 -6.20
N SER A 74 5.52 -19.71 -6.87
CA SER A 74 5.44 -18.24 -6.86
C SER A 74 5.09 -17.69 -5.46
N ILE A 75 4.24 -18.40 -4.72
CA ILE A 75 3.79 -17.98 -3.39
C ILE A 75 4.84 -18.32 -2.34
N GLU A 76 5.47 -19.49 -2.47
CA GLU A 76 6.54 -19.92 -1.58
C GLU A 76 7.78 -19.02 -1.70
N GLU A 77 8.17 -18.59 -2.90
CA GLU A 77 9.34 -17.72 -3.12
C GLU A 77 9.18 -16.36 -2.41
N GLU A 78 7.99 -15.77 -2.44
CA GLU A 78 7.73 -14.48 -1.79
C GLU A 78 7.77 -14.61 -0.25
N GLY A 79 7.19 -15.68 0.29
CA GLY A 79 7.24 -16.02 1.71
C GLY A 79 8.64 -16.39 2.20
N ALA A 80 9.41 -17.09 1.36
CA ALA A 80 10.78 -17.51 1.61
C ALA A 80 11.78 -16.35 1.58
N THR A 81 11.43 -15.20 1.00
CA THR A 81 12.30 -14.02 0.93
C THR A 81 11.94 -12.95 1.94
N THR A 82 10.72 -12.95 2.47
CA THR A 82 10.17 -11.89 3.34
C THR A 82 9.88 -12.38 4.76
N GLY A 83 9.90 -11.47 5.73
CA GLY A 83 9.46 -11.76 7.11
C GLY A 83 10.39 -12.67 7.91
N ARG A 84 9.81 -13.50 8.79
CA ARG A 84 10.56 -14.39 9.69
C ARG A 84 11.20 -15.55 8.93
N LEU A 85 10.45 -16.14 8.00
CA LEU A 85 10.93 -17.24 7.15
C LEU A 85 12.08 -16.78 6.26
N GLY A 86 11.97 -15.62 5.60
CA GLY A 86 13.11 -15.09 4.83
C GLY A 86 14.36 -14.76 5.66
N ARG A 87 14.20 -14.33 6.92
CA ARG A 87 15.35 -14.15 7.84
C ARG A 87 15.94 -15.47 8.31
N PHE A 88 15.14 -16.52 8.39
CA PHE A 88 15.59 -17.87 8.69
C PHE A 88 16.35 -18.44 7.49
N ASN A 89 15.73 -18.43 6.31
CA ASN A 89 16.35 -18.91 5.08
C ASN A 89 17.70 -18.28 4.85
N ARG A 90 17.84 -16.95 4.91
CA ARG A 90 19.14 -16.25 4.77
C ARG A 90 20.23 -16.70 5.73
N ARG A 91 19.87 -17.18 6.93
CA ARG A 91 20.83 -17.64 7.95
C ARG A 91 21.21 -19.10 7.80
N PHE A 92 20.35 -19.90 7.17
CA PHE A 92 20.50 -21.35 7.05
C PHE A 92 20.55 -21.83 5.60
N VAL A 93 20.83 -20.93 4.63
CA VAL A 93 21.14 -21.30 3.24
C VAL A 93 22.35 -22.24 3.26
N GLY A 94 22.19 -23.45 2.72
CA GLY A 94 23.22 -24.49 2.69
C GLY A 94 23.19 -25.50 3.84
N MET A 95 22.30 -25.34 4.82
CA MET A 95 22.12 -26.29 5.94
C MET A 95 20.80 -27.09 5.83
N GLY A 96 20.17 -27.10 4.65
CA GLY A 96 18.88 -27.76 4.41
C GLY A 96 17.65 -26.91 4.80
N GLY A 97 17.82 -25.62 5.09
CA GLY A 97 16.73 -24.73 5.52
C GLY A 97 15.76 -24.30 4.41
N SER A 98 16.02 -24.66 3.15
CA SER A 98 15.29 -24.17 1.97
C SER A 98 14.88 -25.31 1.04
N GLY A 99 14.00 -26.22 1.47
CA GLY A 99 13.34 -27.19 0.58
C GLY A 99 14.25 -28.14 -0.23
N GLU A 100 15.56 -28.07 -0.02
CA GLU A 100 16.56 -28.92 -0.67
C GLU A 100 16.56 -30.24 0.10
N GLU A 101 16.32 -31.35 -0.61
CA GLU A 101 16.33 -32.70 -0.03
C GLU A 101 17.67 -32.91 0.68
N VAL A 102 17.64 -32.84 2.01
CA VAL A 102 18.80 -33.20 2.81
C VAL A 102 18.98 -34.69 2.66
N ASN A 103 19.93 -35.10 1.81
CA ASN A 103 20.31 -36.51 1.72
C ASN A 103 21.04 -36.89 3.01
N TRP A 104 20.30 -37.46 3.96
CA TRP A 104 20.81 -37.88 5.27
C TRP A 104 21.69 -39.14 5.22
N MET A 105 21.97 -39.70 4.04
CA MET A 105 22.79 -40.89 3.85
C MET A 105 24.06 -40.58 3.05
N GLU A 106 25.07 -40.07 3.74
CA GLU A 106 26.49 -40.30 3.43
C GLU A 106 27.30 -40.37 4.74
#